data_AF-A0A2V9YI50-F1
#
_entry.id   AF-A0A2V9YI50-F1
#
_cell.length_a   1.000
_cell.length_b   1.000
_cell.length_c   1.000
_cell.angle_alpha   90.00
_cell.angle_beta   90.00
_cell.angle_gamma   90.00
#
_symmetry.space_group_name_H-M   'P 1'
#
loop_
_entity.id
_entity.type
_entity.pdbx_description
1 polymer ?
#
loop_
_entity_poly.entity_id
_entity_poly.type
_entity_poly.pdbx_seq_one_letter_code
_entity_poly.pdbx_strand_id
1 'polypeptide(L)'
;MPAAKNTLQPRQFAPDERQREAIEHLRGPMLVLAGAGTGKTAVLTRRIARLIREGNARPDEILALTYTENAAKEMRDRVKAELTGTDIAGLQATTFHAYCNLLLERCGNKFGVLDDKDLWIYLRKRIREL
;
A
#
# COMPACT_ATOMS: atom_id res chain seq x y z
N MET A 1 -46.74 10.60 2.88
CA MET A 1 -45.97 9.39 2.49
C MET A 1 -44.59 9.84 2.03
N PRO A 2 -43.53 9.81 2.85
CA PRO A 2 -42.20 10.19 2.40
C PRO A 2 -41.55 9.02 1.65
N ALA A 3 -40.96 9.34 0.49
CA ALA A 3 -40.29 8.40 -0.41
C ALA A 3 -39.10 7.70 0.28
N ALA A 4 -39.00 6.39 0.06
CA ALA A 4 -37.91 5.55 0.55
C ALA A 4 -36.57 6.04 -0.04
N LYS A 5 -35.64 6.44 0.82
CA LYS A 5 -34.26 6.73 0.46
C LYS A 5 -33.63 5.40 0.01
N ASN A 6 -33.39 5.26 -1.29
CA ASN A 6 -32.68 4.12 -1.85
C ASN A 6 -31.21 4.19 -1.41
N THR A 7 -30.89 3.58 -0.28
CA THR A 7 -29.52 3.45 0.22
C THR A 7 -28.78 2.53 -0.74
N LEU A 8 -27.99 3.11 -1.65
CA LEU A 8 -27.06 2.37 -2.50
C LEU A 8 -26.13 1.57 -1.60
N GLN A 9 -26.41 0.28 -1.41
CA GLN A 9 -25.48 -0.62 -0.75
C GLN A 9 -24.15 -0.58 -1.52
N PRO A 10 -23.00 -0.50 -0.84
CA PRO A 10 -21.72 -0.51 -1.53
C PRO A 10 -21.63 -1.79 -2.37
N ARG A 11 -21.48 -1.62 -3.69
CA ARG A 11 -21.44 -2.72 -4.65
C ARG A 11 -20.35 -3.70 -4.22
N GLN A 12 -20.77 -4.88 -3.80
CA GLN A 12 -19.87 -5.92 -3.29
C GLN A 12 -18.90 -6.31 -4.41
N PHE A 13 -17.59 -6.15 -4.21
CA PHE A 13 -16.60 -6.56 -5.22
C PHE A 13 -16.65 -8.08 -5.37
N ALA A 14 -17.03 -8.55 -6.55
CA ALA A 14 -17.04 -9.96 -6.93
C ALA A 14 -15.92 -10.15 -7.98
N PRO A 15 -14.83 -10.87 -7.65
CA PRO A 15 -13.73 -11.03 -8.58
C PRO A 15 -14.11 -11.93 -9.75
N ASP A 16 -13.68 -11.57 -10.96
CA ASP A 16 -13.66 -12.49 -12.10
C ASP A 16 -12.59 -13.59 -11.91
N GLU A 17 -12.50 -14.52 -12.87
CA GLU A 17 -11.59 -15.65 -12.76
C GLU A 17 -10.11 -15.22 -12.69
N ARG A 18 -9.70 -14.22 -13.48
CA ARG A 18 -8.31 -13.73 -13.48
C ARG A 18 -7.98 -12.97 -12.19
N GLN A 19 -8.94 -12.21 -11.68
CA GLN A 19 -8.80 -11.54 -10.39
C GLN A 19 -8.73 -12.54 -9.25
N ARG A 20 -9.49 -13.65 -9.32
CA ARG A 20 -9.43 -14.74 -8.36
C ARG A 20 -8.07 -15.43 -8.40
N GLU A 21 -7.57 -15.79 -9.57
CA GLU A 21 -6.21 -16.33 -9.76
C GLU A 21 -5.16 -15.43 -9.08
N ALA A 22 -5.24 -14.11 -9.29
CA ALA A 22 -4.31 -13.17 -8.68
C ALA A 22 -4.46 -13.06 -7.15
N ILE A 23 -5.68 -13.13 -6.62
CA ILE A 23 -5.93 -13.15 -5.16
C ILE A 23 -5.42 -14.46 -4.54
N GLU A 24 -5.56 -15.57 -5.25
CA GLU A 24 -5.22 -16.91 -4.76
C GLU A 24 -3.73 -17.25 -4.89
N HIS A 25 -3.00 -16.50 -5.71
CA HIS A 25 -1.57 -16.69 -5.94
C HIS A 25 -0.72 -16.63 -4.66
N LEU A 26 -0.16 -17.78 -4.30
CA LEU A 26 0.51 -18.01 -3.02
C LEU A 26 2.04 -17.90 -3.09
N ARG A 27 2.68 -18.47 -4.13
CA ARG A 27 4.15 -18.62 -4.17
C ARG A 27 4.75 -18.13 -5.47
N GLY A 28 5.97 -17.58 -5.38
CA GLY A 28 6.73 -17.12 -6.54
C GLY A 28 6.28 -15.76 -7.06
N PRO A 29 7.03 -15.19 -8.02
CA PRO A 29 6.74 -13.90 -8.60
C PRO A 29 5.44 -13.94 -9.45
N MET A 30 4.70 -12.84 -9.44
CA MET A 30 3.50 -12.65 -10.27
C MET A 30 3.43 -11.21 -10.77
N LEU A 31 3.09 -11.04 -12.04
CA LEU A 31 2.82 -9.75 -12.67
C LEU A 31 1.34 -9.65 -13.03
N VAL A 32 0.66 -8.62 -12.54
CA VAL A 32 -0.74 -8.34 -12.85
C VAL A 32 -0.82 -7.12 -13.77
N LEU A 33 -1.20 -7.33 -15.03
CA LEU A 33 -1.46 -6.28 -16.01
C LEU A 33 -2.94 -5.91 -15.97
N ALA A 34 -3.27 -4.64 -15.75
CA ALA A 34 -4.66 -4.24 -15.55
C ALA A 34 -4.94 -2.78 -15.95
N GLY A 35 -6.01 -2.60 -16.73
CA GLY A 35 -6.49 -1.30 -17.20
C GLY A 35 -7.07 -0.41 -16.10
N ALA A 36 -7.32 0.86 -16.39
CA ALA A 36 -7.97 1.77 -15.44
C ALA A 36 -9.36 1.23 -15.03
N GLY A 37 -9.73 1.38 -13.75
CA GLY A 37 -11.04 0.96 -13.24
C GLY A 37 -11.25 -0.56 -13.08
N THR A 38 -10.30 -1.42 -13.44
CA THR A 38 -10.48 -2.89 -13.39
C THR A 38 -10.27 -3.53 -12.00
N GLY A 39 -10.35 -2.74 -10.92
CA GLY A 39 -10.27 -3.28 -9.56
C GLY A 39 -8.87 -3.69 -9.07
N LYS A 40 -7.78 -3.22 -9.69
CA LYS A 40 -6.38 -3.49 -9.26
C LYS A 40 -6.16 -3.42 -7.75
N THR A 41 -6.58 -2.31 -7.15
CA THR A 41 -6.41 -2.08 -5.71
C THR A 41 -7.22 -3.09 -4.89
N ALA A 42 -8.44 -3.43 -5.32
CA ALA A 42 -9.28 -4.42 -4.64
C ALA A 42 -8.68 -5.83 -4.69
N VAL A 43 -8.09 -6.22 -5.83
CA VAL A 43 -7.35 -7.48 -5.98
C VAL A 43 -6.17 -7.52 -5.01
N LEU A 44 -5.35 -6.47 -4.97
CA LEU A 44 -4.18 -6.42 -4.07
C LEU A 44 -4.58 -6.47 -2.58
N THR A 45 -5.58 -5.70 -2.17
CA THR A 45 -6.01 -5.67 -0.76
C THR A 45 -6.62 -7.00 -0.33
N ARG A 46 -7.39 -7.65 -1.21
CA ARG A 46 -7.95 -8.98 -0.93
C ARG A 46 -6.89 -10.06 -0.91
N ARG A 47 -5.87 -9.97 -1.76
CA ARG A 47 -4.71 -10.87 -1.72
C ARG A 47 -3.98 -10.76 -0.37
N ILE A 48 -3.68 -9.54 0.07
CA ILE A 48 -3.04 -9.31 1.38
C ILE A 48 -3.90 -9.87 2.50
N ALA A 49 -5.19 -9.54 2.52
CA ALA A 49 -6.12 -10.03 3.52
C ALA A 49 -6.21 -11.56 3.53
N ARG A 50 -6.25 -12.19 2.36
CA ARG A 50 -6.27 -13.65 2.24
C ARG A 50 -5.00 -14.29 2.80
N LEU A 51 -3.82 -13.77 2.45
CA LEU A 51 -2.54 -14.28 2.95
C LEU A 51 -2.49 -14.27 4.49
N ILE A 52 -2.98 -13.20 5.11
CA ILE A 52 -3.05 -13.09 6.57
C ILE A 52 -4.11 -14.04 7.14
N ARG A 53 -5.33 -14.02 6.60
CA ARG A 53 -6.48 -14.79 7.10
C ARG A 53 -6.24 -16.30 7.06
N GLU A 54 -5.55 -16.77 6.02
CA GLU A 54 -5.21 -18.20 5.86
C GLU A 54 -3.92 -18.60 6.59
N GLY A 55 -3.26 -17.67 7.31
CA GLY A 55 -2.04 -17.94 8.05
C GLY A 55 -0.80 -18.16 7.17
N ASN A 56 -0.84 -17.75 5.91
CA ASN A 56 0.27 -17.86 4.97
C ASN A 56 1.34 -16.77 5.17
N ALA A 57 0.99 -15.66 5.84
CA ALA A 57 1.92 -14.61 6.23
C ALA A 57 1.39 -13.86 7.47
N ARG A 58 2.28 -13.46 8.37
CA ARG A 58 1.93 -12.50 9.43
C ARG A 58 1.87 -11.08 8.84
N PRO A 59 1.12 -10.14 9.46
CA PRO A 59 1.06 -8.75 8.98
C PRO A 59 2.44 -8.10 8.81
N ASP A 60 3.38 -8.34 9.74
CA ASP A 60 4.76 -7.83 9.72
C ASP A 60 5.66 -8.44 8.63
N GLU A 61 5.21 -9.51 7.97
CA GLU A 61 5.91 -10.14 6.84
C GLU A 61 5.46 -9.57 5.48
N ILE A 62 4.49 -8.66 5.46
CA ILE A 62 3.93 -8.09 4.24
C ILE A 62 4.39 -6.63 4.07
N LEU A 63 5.09 -6.39 2.96
CA LEU A 63 5.44 -5.07 2.44
C LEU A 63 4.63 -4.75 1.18
N ALA A 64 3.88 -3.66 1.21
CA ALA A 64 3.15 -3.13 0.07
C ALA A 64 3.58 -1.69 -0.23
N LEU A 65 4.16 -1.47 -1.41
CA LEU A 65 4.72 -0.18 -1.81
C LEU A 65 3.78 0.55 -2.78
N THR A 66 3.55 1.84 -2.53
CA THR A 66 2.79 2.73 -3.41
C THR A 66 3.60 3.99 -3.74
N TYR A 67 3.13 4.76 -4.72
CA TYR A 67 3.77 6.04 -5.08
C TYR A 67 3.33 7.21 -4.19
N THR A 68 2.11 7.17 -3.66
CA THR A 68 1.55 8.26 -2.87
C THR A 68 1.14 7.80 -1.47
N GLU A 69 1.21 8.71 -0.51
CA GLU A 69 0.80 8.46 0.88
C GLU A 69 -0.68 8.13 0.99
N ASN A 70 -1.52 8.82 0.19
CA ASN A 70 -2.95 8.54 0.12
C ASN A 70 -3.23 7.11 -0.34
N ALA A 71 -2.52 6.61 -1.36
CA ALA A 71 -2.68 5.24 -1.82
C ALA A 71 -2.19 4.22 -0.76
N ALA A 72 -1.10 4.51 -0.06
CA ALA A 72 -0.62 3.65 1.04
C ALA A 72 -1.66 3.58 2.17
N LYS A 73 -2.21 4.73 2.57
CA LYS A 73 -3.24 4.83 3.61
C LYS A 73 -4.50 4.07 3.19
N GLU A 74 -5.01 4.33 1.99
CA GLU A 74 -6.20 3.66 1.47
C GLU A 74 -6.01 2.13 1.42
N MET A 75 -4.83 1.67 1.02
CA MET A 75 -4.51 0.24 1.00
C MET A 75 -4.57 -0.37 2.41
N ARG A 76 -3.96 0.29 3.42
CA ARG A 76 -4.05 -0.17 4.83
C ARG A 76 -5.49 -0.21 5.32
N ASP A 77 -6.25 0.84 5.08
CA ASP A 77 -7.64 0.97 5.54
C ASP A 77 -8.53 -0.12 4.93
N ARG A 78 -8.33 -0.43 3.64
CA ARG A 78 -9.03 -1.52 2.94
C ARG A 78 -8.66 -2.90 3.49
N VAL A 79 -7.38 -3.17 3.74
CA VAL A 79 -6.96 -4.45 4.35
C VAL A 79 -7.55 -4.59 5.75
N LYS A 80 -7.56 -3.51 6.54
CA LYS A 80 -8.17 -3.49 7.88
C LYS A 80 -9.67 -3.83 7.82
N ALA A 81 -10.39 -3.27 6.85
CA ALA A 81 -11.81 -3.57 6.66
C ALA A 81 -12.06 -5.05 6.30
N GLU A 82 -11.22 -5.64 5.44
CA GLU A 82 -11.28 -7.06 5.04
C GLU A 82 -10.89 -8.05 6.16
N LEU A 83 -10.27 -7.56 7.24
CA LEU A 83 -9.75 -8.32 8.37
C LEU A 83 -10.33 -7.83 9.71
N THR A 84 -11.63 -7.57 9.74
CA THR A 84 -12.32 -7.12 10.97
C THR A 84 -12.07 -8.09 12.12
N GLY A 85 -11.57 -7.58 13.25
CA GLY A 85 -11.24 -8.38 14.44
C GLY A 85 -9.85 -9.03 14.42
N THR A 86 -9.07 -8.86 13.35
CA THR A 86 -7.67 -9.29 13.29
C THR A 86 -6.76 -8.09 13.52
N ASP A 87 -5.75 -8.24 14.38
CA ASP A 87 -4.70 -7.23 14.49
C ASP A 87 -3.81 -7.25 13.25
N ILE A 88 -3.69 -6.10 12.60
CA ILE A 88 -2.82 -5.89 11.43
C ILE A 88 -1.61 -5.03 11.78
N ALA A 89 -1.31 -4.85 13.07
CA ALA A 89 -0.10 -4.20 13.52
C ALA A 89 1.13 -4.82 12.83
N GLY A 90 2.01 -3.96 12.32
CA GLY A 90 3.19 -4.38 11.57
C GLY A 90 3.00 -4.42 10.05
N LEU A 91 1.78 -4.42 9.51
CA LEU A 91 1.56 -4.35 8.05
C LEU A 91 2.19 -3.09 7.46
N GLN A 92 3.19 -3.28 6.60
CA GLN A 92 3.92 -2.19 5.97
C GLN A 92 3.31 -1.84 4.61
N ALA A 93 2.17 -1.14 4.58
CA ALA A 93 1.75 -0.44 3.36
C ALA A 93 2.28 1.00 3.39
N THR A 94 3.25 1.35 2.55
CA THR A 94 4.00 2.62 2.62
C THR A 94 4.35 3.15 1.24
N THR A 95 4.91 4.36 1.16
CA THR A 95 5.55 4.81 -0.08
C THR A 95 6.98 4.28 -0.18
N PHE A 96 7.54 4.27 -1.39
CA PHE A 96 8.97 3.96 -1.59
C PHE A 96 9.87 4.83 -0.71
N HIS A 97 9.65 6.15 -0.70
CA HIS A 97 10.45 7.08 0.09
C HIS A 97 10.37 6.79 1.59
N ALA A 98 9.16 6.57 2.13
CA ALA A 98 8.99 6.28 3.55
C ALA A 98 9.65 4.96 3.96
N TYR A 99 9.53 3.93 3.12
CA TYR A 99 10.17 2.64 3.37
C TYR A 99 11.70 2.74 3.33
N CYS A 100 12.26 3.41 2.32
CA CYS A 100 13.70 3.61 2.20
C CYS A 100 14.26 4.43 3.36
N ASN A 101 13.55 5.48 3.80
CA ASN A 101 13.94 6.27 4.97
C ASN A 101 14.02 5.38 6.23
N LEU A 102 12.97 4.59 6.50
CA LEU A 102 12.94 3.64 7.61
C LEU A 102 14.10 2.63 7.54
N LEU A 103 14.41 2.13 6.35
CA LEU A 103 15.52 1.18 6.15
C LEU A 103 16.88 1.83 6.48
N LEU A 104 17.11 3.05 6.01
CA LEU A 104 18.35 3.78 6.27
C LEU A 104 18.52 4.11 7.76
N GLU A 105 17.44 4.51 8.44
CA GLU A 105 17.42 4.73 9.88
C GLU A 105 17.80 3.46 10.66
N ARG A 106 17.24 2.30 10.26
CA ARG A 106 17.56 0.99 10.87
C ARG A 106 19.01 0.58 10.65
N CYS A 107 19.62 0.96 9.53
CA CYS A 107 21.03 0.71 9.25
C CYS A 107 21.99 1.63 10.03
N GLY A 108 21.47 2.56 10.84
CA GLY A 108 22.29 3.45 11.66
C GLY A 108 23.01 4.56 10.88
N ASN A 109 22.61 4.81 9.63
CA ASN A 109 23.13 5.94 8.89
C ASN A 109 22.62 7.24 9.50
N LYS A 110 23.53 8.13 9.87
CA LYS A 110 23.18 9.52 10.23
C LYS A 110 23.06 10.31 8.94
N PHE A 111 21.84 10.46 8.43
CA PHE A 111 21.54 11.29 7.27
C PHE A 111 20.44 12.30 7.63
N GLY A 112 20.45 13.43 6.93
CA GLY A 112 19.33 14.36 6.91
C GLY A 112 18.63 14.25 5.56
N VAL A 113 17.31 14.20 5.56
CA VAL A 113 16.53 14.40 4.33
C VAL A 113 16.56 15.89 4.03
N LEU A 114 17.14 16.26 2.89
CA LEU A 114 17.13 17.64 2.42
C LEU A 114 15.79 17.91 1.77
N ASP A 115 15.09 18.94 2.23
CA ASP A 115 13.97 19.48 1.48
C ASP A 115 14.47 20.39 0.33
N ASP A 116 13.55 20.89 -0.50
CA ASP A 116 13.90 21.75 -1.63
C ASP A 116 14.66 23.02 -1.21
N LYS A 117 14.36 23.56 -0.02
CA LYS A 117 15.03 24.76 0.50
C LYS A 117 16.42 24.43 0.99
N ASP A 118 16.58 23.33 1.71
CA ASP A 118 17.87 22.82 2.18
C ASP A 118 18.79 22.53 0.99
N LEU A 119 18.26 21.86 -0.04
CA LEU A 119 18.97 21.58 -1.27
C LEU A 119 19.39 22.87 -1.98
N TRP A 120 18.49 23.85 -2.07
CA TRP A 120 18.82 25.13 -2.70
C TRP A 120 19.89 25.90 -1.92
N ILE A 121 19.81 25.95 -0.60
CA ILE A 121 20.82 26.56 0.27
C ILE A 121 22.17 25.85 0.10
N TYR A 122 22.15 24.51 0.06
CA TYR A 122 23.34 23.70 -0.13
C TYR A 122 24.01 24.00 -1.48
N LEU A 123 23.25 23.95 -2.58
CA LEU A 123 23.74 24.22 -3.92
C LEU A 123 24.27 25.65 -4.03
N ARG A 124 23.53 26.66 -3.55
CA ARG A 124 23.95 28.06 -3.61
C ARG A 124 25.26 28.31 -2.87
N LYS A 125 25.47 27.65 -1.72
CA LYS A 125 26.71 27.79 -0.94
C LYS A 125 27.92 27.18 -1.66
N ARG A 126 27.72 26.14 -2.47
CA ARG A 126 28.80 25.40 -3.16
C ARG A 126 28.90 25.64 -4.67
N ILE A 127 28.04 26.47 -5.26
CA ILE A 127 28.01 26.70 -6.71
C ILE A 127 29.30 27.32 -7.28
N ARG A 128 30.14 27.91 -6.42
CA ARG A 128 31.46 28.45 -6.80
C ARG A 128 32.58 27.40 -6.67
N GLU A 129 32.31 26.27 -6.04
CA GLU A 129 33.24 25.16 -5.80
C GLU A 129 32.94 23.93 -6.69
N LEU A 130 31.82 23.96 -7.42
CA LEU A 130 31.39 22.97 -8.42
C LEU A 130 31.78 23.45 -9.82
#